data_AF-A0A936B0L2-F1
#
_entry.id   AF-A0A936B0L2-F1
#
_cell.length_a   1.000
_cell.length_b   1.000
_cell.length_c   1.000
_cell.angle_alpha   90.00
_cell.angle_beta   90.00
_cell.angle_gamma   90.00
#
_symmetry.space_group_name_H-M   'P 1'
#
loop_
_entity.id
_entity.type
_entity.pdbx_description
1 polymer ?
#
loop_
_entity_poly.entity_id
_entity_poly.type
_entity_poly.pdbx_seq_one_letter_code
_entity_poly.pdbx_strand_id
1 'polypeptide(L)'
;MDIARIQKKGEFAVIDTTIFGKLKRPLKIDNQDITDGRVTVQQYLFLENGQWKIATADNRTRDFFLKKHPEFRDQFQFSQPIFELKRDGKWVAMGGGREMTKQTK
;
A
#
# COMPACT_ATOMS: atom_id res chain seq x y z
N MET A 1 -12.01 2.29 15.13
CA MET A 1 -11.29 3.47 14.61
C MET A 1 -10.01 2.95 13.98
N ASP A 2 -9.97 2.77 12.66
CA ASP A 2 -8.75 2.34 11.97
C ASP A 2 -7.85 3.56 11.80
N ILE A 3 -6.91 3.75 12.74
CA ILE A 3 -5.91 4.80 12.62
C ILE A 3 -4.82 4.27 11.69
N ALA A 4 -4.80 4.74 10.45
CA ALA A 4 -3.74 4.46 9.49
C ALA A 4 -2.37 4.88 10.05
N ARG A 5 -1.33 4.06 9.83
CA ARG A 5 0.02 4.35 10.31
C ARG A 5 0.58 5.59 9.61
N ILE A 6 1.13 6.52 10.39
CA ILE A 6 1.85 7.70 9.89
C ILE A 6 3.26 7.68 10.45
N GLN A 7 4.26 7.83 9.58
CA GLN A 7 5.66 8.02 9.95
C GLN A 7 6.15 9.31 9.32
N LYS A 8 6.68 10.25 10.11
CA LYS A 8 7.25 11.53 9.61
C LYS A 8 8.70 11.65 10.07
N LYS A 9 9.59 12.04 9.15
CA LYS A 9 11.00 12.38 9.43
C LYS A 9 11.39 13.59 8.59
N GLY A 10 11.65 14.72 9.24
CA GLY A 10 11.94 15.99 8.56
C GLY A 10 10.84 16.36 7.56
N GLU A 11 11.26 16.51 6.31
CA GLU A 11 10.42 16.86 5.15
C GLU A 11 9.81 15.65 4.45
N PHE A 12 9.94 14.46 5.03
CA PHE A 12 9.44 13.21 4.48
C PHE A 12 8.37 12.58 5.37
N ALA A 13 7.43 11.89 4.74
CA ALA A 13 6.46 11.07 5.44
C ALA A 13 6.10 9.80 4.65
N VAL A 14 5.71 8.77 5.39
CA VAL A 14 5.08 7.55 4.87
C VAL A 14 3.74 7.39 5.58
N ILE A 15 2.67 7.25 4.80
CA ILE A 15 1.31 7.05 5.32
C ILE A 15 0.73 5.76 4.76
N ASP A 16 -0.02 5.03 5.58
CA ASP A 16 -0.90 3.98 5.08
C ASP A 16 -2.14 4.64 4.45
N THR A 17 -2.50 4.21 3.24
CA THR A 17 -3.65 4.71 2.48
C THR A 17 -4.48 3.54 2.01
N THR A 18 -5.76 3.53 2.37
CA THR A 18 -6.72 2.54 1.90
C THR A 18 -7.51 3.09 0.72
N ILE A 19 -7.40 2.45 -0.44
CA ILE A 19 -8.09 2.80 -1.67
C ILE A 19 -9.21 1.78 -1.90
N PHE A 20 -10.44 2.26 -2.06
CA PHE A 20 -11.60 1.44 -2.35
C PHE A 20 -11.90 1.47 -3.85
N GLY A 21 -12.33 0.33 -4.40
CA GLY A 21 -12.66 0.24 -5.81
C GLY A 21 -13.55 -0.95 -6.13
N LYS A 22 -14.04 -0.95 -7.37
CA LYS A 22 -14.77 -2.08 -7.94
C LYS A 22 -13.87 -2.90 -8.85
N LEU A 23 -14.01 -4.21 -8.80
CA LEU A 23 -13.33 -5.14 -9.70
C LEU A 23 -13.87 -4.96 -11.13
N LYS A 24 -12.96 -4.97 -12.11
CA LYS A 24 -13.32 -4.90 -13.53
C LYS A 24 -14.19 -6.10 -13.97
N ARG A 25 -14.01 -7.24 -13.33
CA ARG A 25 -14.82 -8.45 -13.51
C ARG A 25 -15.17 -9.00 -12.12
N PRO A 26 -16.44 -9.35 -11.86
CA PRO A 26 -16.82 -9.99 -10.60
C PRO A 26 -16.04 -11.30 -10.39
N LEU A 27 -15.67 -11.58 -9.14
CA LEU A 27 -15.12 -12.87 -8.75
C LEU A 27 -16.22 -13.71 -8.12
N LYS A 28 -16.37 -14.96 -8.56
CA LYS A 28 -17.28 -15.92 -7.94
C LYS A 28 -16.55 -16.70 -6.87
N ILE A 29 -16.97 -16.52 -5.62
CA ILE A 29 -16.45 -17.28 -4.47
C ILE A 29 -17.67 -17.71 -3.64
N ASP A 30 -17.78 -19.00 -3.33
CA ASP A 30 -18.87 -19.57 -2.53
C ASP A 30 -20.28 -19.14 -3.02
N ASN A 31 -20.48 -19.18 -4.35
CA ASN A 31 -21.69 -18.73 -5.06
C ASN A 31 -22.07 -17.24 -4.88
N GLN A 32 -21.17 -16.41 -4.36
CA GLN A 32 -21.33 -14.96 -4.27
C GLN A 32 -20.51 -14.24 -5.34
N ASP A 33 -21.13 -13.25 -5.99
CA ASP A 33 -20.43 -12.32 -6.89
C ASP A 33 -19.76 -11.21 -6.05
N ILE A 34 -18.44 -11.29 -5.92
CA ILE A 34 -17.63 -10.27 -5.29
C ILE A 34 -17.29 -9.21 -6.33
N THR A 35 -17.68 -7.96 -6.06
CA THR A 35 -17.41 -6.83 -6.95
C THR A 35 -16.62 -5.71 -6.28
N ASP A 36 -16.60 -5.63 -4.95
CA ASP A 36 -15.89 -4.59 -4.21
C ASP A 36 -14.55 -5.12 -3.67
N GLY A 37 -13.51 -4.30 -3.84
CA GLY A 37 -12.19 -4.53 -3.28
C GLY A 37 -11.64 -3.27 -2.61
N ARG A 38 -10.66 -3.46 -1.73
CA ARG A 38 -9.82 -2.38 -1.24
C ARG A 38 -8.36 -2.80 -1.23
N VAL A 39 -7.47 -1.83 -1.32
CA VAL A 39 -6.04 -2.03 -1.13
C VAL A 39 -5.52 -1.03 -0.12
N THR A 40 -4.79 -1.51 0.89
CA THR A 40 -4.01 -0.66 1.78
C THR A 40 -2.56 -0.67 1.32
N VAL A 41 -2.05 0.50 0.94
CA VAL A 41 -0.67 0.71 0.48
C VAL A 41 -0.01 1.82 1.26
N GLN A 42 1.31 1.82 1.30
CA GLN A 42 2.05 2.99 1.76
C GLN A 42 2.23 4.00 0.63
N GLN A 43 1.85 5.25 0.89
CA GLN A 43 2.19 6.39 0.05
C GLN A 43 3.36 7.14 0.67
N TYR A 44 4.30 7.57 -0.17
CA TYR A 44 5.43 8.38 0.27
C TYR A 44 5.14 9.83 -0.05
N LEU A 45 5.42 10.71 0.89
CA LEU A 45 5.20 12.13 0.76
C LEU A 45 6.49 12.89 1.02
N PHE A 46 6.62 14.01 0.34
CA PHE A 46 7.63 15.01 0.61
C PHE A 46 6.96 16.36 0.79
N LEU A 47 7.55 17.19 1.66
CA LEU A 47 7.13 18.56 1.90
C LEU A 47 7.82 19.46 0.89
N GLU A 48 7.05 20.20 0.09
CA GLU A 48 7.58 21.17 -0.86
C GLU A 48 6.78 22.46 -0.73
N ASN A 49 7.46 23.59 -0.53
CA ASN A 49 6.84 24.91 -0.33
C ASN A 49 5.77 24.90 0.78
N GLY A 50 6.01 24.16 1.87
CA GLY A 50 5.09 24.04 3.00
C GLY A 50 3.88 23.14 2.74
N GLN A 51 3.82 22.43 1.61
CA GLN A 51 2.72 21.53 1.25
C GLN A 51 3.20 20.10 1.04
N TRP A 52 2.48 19.14 1.60
CA TRP A 52 2.76 17.72 1.39
C TRP A 52 2.31 17.28 0.00
N LYS A 53 3.21 16.64 -0.75
CA LYS A 53 2.96 16.09 -2.08
C LYS A 53 3.22 14.59 -2.11
N ILE A 54 2.41 13.85 -2.88
CA ILE A 54 2.57 12.40 -3.06
C ILE A 54 3.69 12.12 -4.07
N ALA A 55 4.66 11.30 -3.68
CA ALA A 55 5.81 10.91 -4.50
C ALA A 55 5.58 9.61 -5.32
N THR A 56 4.51 8.87 -5.07
CA THR A 56 4.35 7.47 -5.53
C THR A 56 3.24 7.27 -6.56
N ALA A 57 2.98 8.25 -7.44
CA ALA A 57 1.95 8.11 -8.47
C ALA A 57 2.17 6.88 -9.39
N ASP A 58 3.42 6.50 -9.62
CA ASP A 58 3.81 5.25 -10.28
C ASP A 58 5.17 4.71 -9.79
N ASN A 59 5.54 3.51 -10.26
CA ASN A 59 6.82 2.86 -9.90
C ASN A 59 8.04 3.70 -10.32
N ARG A 60 7.96 4.45 -11.43
CA ARG A 60 9.07 5.25 -11.96
C ARG A 60 9.32 6.48 -11.07
N THR A 61 8.27 7.18 -10.62
CA THR A 61 8.41 8.32 -9.71
C THR A 61 8.95 7.86 -8.35
N ARG A 62 8.48 6.70 -7.85
CA ARG A 62 9.02 6.07 -6.64
C ARG A 62 10.51 5.75 -6.78
N ASP A 63 10.90 5.06 -7.85
CA ASP A 63 12.29 4.64 -8.02
C ASP A 63 13.23 5.83 -8.20
N PHE A 64 12.78 6.88 -8.90
CA PHE A 64 13.50 8.15 -9.00
C PHE A 64 13.66 8.82 -7.64
N PHE A 65 12.61 8.87 -6.83
CA PHE A 65 12.64 9.41 -5.48
C PHE A 65 13.64 8.65 -4.59
N LEU A 66 13.55 7.31 -4.56
CA LEU A 66 14.46 6.47 -3.77
C LEU A 66 15.91 6.52 -4.24
N LYS A 67 16.16 6.85 -5.52
CA LYS A 67 17.52 7.10 -6.04
C LYS A 67 18.09 8.43 -5.59
N LYS A 68 17.25 9.48 -5.51
CA LYS A 68 17.66 10.82 -5.05
C LYS A 68 17.85 10.90 -3.54
N HIS A 69 17.11 10.08 -2.79
CA HIS A 69 17.10 10.08 -1.33
C HIS A 69 17.39 8.67 -0.80
N PRO A 70 18.63 8.15 -0.97
CA PRO A 70 18.98 6.82 -0.45
C PRO A 70 18.77 6.70 1.07
N GLU A 71 18.95 7.80 1.82
CA GLU A 71 18.72 7.91 3.26
C GLU A 71 17.26 7.66 3.67
N PHE A 72 16.32 7.74 2.72
CA PHE A 72 14.91 7.53 2.99
C PHE A 72 14.63 6.09 3.44
N ARG A 73 15.32 5.10 2.87
CA ARG A 73 15.05 3.69 3.19
C ARG A 73 15.32 3.33 4.64
N ASP A 74 16.33 3.94 5.24
CA ASP A 74 16.77 3.62 6.61
C ASP A 74 15.92 4.32 7.67
N GLN A 75 15.14 5.33 7.28
CA GLN A 75 14.35 6.16 8.18
C GLN A 75 12.92 5.66 8.42
N PHE A 76 12.43 4.75 7.58
CA PHE A 76 11.03 4.34 7.55
C PHE A 76 10.88 2.82 7.51
N GLN A 77 9.86 2.31 8.20
CA GLN A 77 9.48 0.91 8.08
C GLN A 77 8.47 0.75 6.95
N PHE A 78 8.79 -0.12 6.00
CA PHE A 78 7.93 -0.43 4.87
C PHE A 78 7.01 -1.62 5.13
N SER A 79 5.77 -1.54 4.66
CA SER A 79 4.81 -2.64 4.67
C SER A 79 4.47 -3.09 3.24
N GLN A 80 4.11 -4.37 3.11
CA GLN A 80 3.58 -4.88 1.84
C GLN A 80 2.14 -4.41 1.65
N PRO A 81 1.67 -4.20 0.40
CA PRO A 81 0.28 -3.95 0.11
C PRO A 81 -0.63 -5.05 0.67
N ILE A 82 -1.74 -4.65 1.30
CA ILE A 82 -2.79 -5.55 1.76
C ILE A 82 -3.98 -5.42 0.81
N PHE A 83 -4.34 -6.50 0.13
CA PHE A 83 -5.50 -6.55 -0.75
C PHE A 83 -6.65 -7.25 -0.04
N GLU A 84 -7.82 -6.66 -0.06
CA GLU A 84 -9.01 -7.22 0.59
C GLU A 84 -10.20 -7.18 -0.35
N LEU A 85 -11.04 -8.20 -0.23
CA LEU A 85 -12.32 -8.31 -0.92
C LEU A 85 -13.45 -8.18 0.08
N LYS A 86 -14.56 -7.56 -0.34
CA LYS A 86 -15.77 -7.51 0.49
C LYS A 86 -16.55 -8.83 0.33
N ARG A 87 -16.65 -9.61 1.41
CA ARG A 87 -17.43 -10.85 1.51
C ARG A 87 -18.35 -10.78 2.72
N ASP A 88 -19.64 -11.06 2.55
CA ASP A 88 -20.63 -11.00 3.63
C ASP A 88 -20.57 -9.71 4.46
N GLY A 89 -20.34 -8.57 3.79
CA GLY A 89 -20.20 -7.26 4.44
C GLY A 89 -18.88 -7.02 5.18
N LYS A 90 -17.94 -7.97 5.18
CA LYS A 90 -16.63 -7.89 5.82
C LYS A 90 -15.51 -7.81 4.80
N TRP A 91 -14.42 -7.14 5.16
CA TRP A 91 -13.20 -7.11 4.36
C TRP A 91 -12.34 -8.34 4.71
N VAL A 92 -12.00 -9.12 3.70
CA VAL A 92 -11.21 -10.35 3.86
C VAL A 92 -9.94 -10.23 3.02
N ALA A 93 -8.79 -10.37 3.68
CA ALA A 93 -7.50 -10.32 3.00
C ALA A 93 -7.40 -11.45 1.97
N MET A 94 -7.01 -11.10 0.76
CA MET A 94 -6.52 -12.07 -0.20
C MET A 94 -5.10 -12.42 0.25
N GLY A 95 -4.86 -13.69 0.56
CA GLY A 95 -3.63 -14.20 1.17
C GLY A 95 -2.37 -13.43 0.74
N GLY A 96 -1.67 -12.89 1.74
CA GLY A 96 -0.47 -12.08 1.57
C GLY A 96 0.64 -12.79 0.79
N GLY A 97 1.50 -12.00 0.15
CA GLY A 97 2.57 -12.48 -0.70
C GLY A 97 3.38 -13.65 -0.11
N ARG A 98 3.77 -14.58 -1.00
CA ARG A 98 4.78 -15.63 -0.81
C ARG A 98 5.53 -15.56 0.53
N GLU A 99 5.30 -16.56 1.38
CA GLU A 99 6.42 -17.16 2.08
C GLU A 99 7.42 -17.63 1.02
N MET A 100 8.47 -16.84 0.76
CA MET A 100 9.69 -17.38 0.18
C MET A 100 10.32 -18.23 1.28
N THR A 101 9.92 -19.49 1.34
CA THR A 101 10.77 -20.54 1.89
C THR A 101 12.11 -20.40 1.18
N LYS A 102 13.13 -19.97 1.93
CA LYS A 102 14.52 -20.16 1.52
C LYS A 102 14.71 -21.67 1.40
N GLN A 103 14.57 -22.21 0.19
CA GLN A 103 15.23 -23.47 -0.14
C GLN A 103 16.71 -23.14 -0.31
N THR A 104 17.44 -23.26 0.80
CA THR A 104 18.88 -23.51 0.76
C THR A 104 19.05 -24.95 0.30
N LYS A 105 19.64 -25.13 -0.88
CA LYS A 105 20.32 -26.37 -1.27
C LYS A 105 21.80 -26.07 -1.32
#